data_AF-A0A832H682-F1
#
_entry.id   AF-A0A832H682-F1
#
_cell.length_a   1.000
_cell.length_b   1.000
_cell.length_c   1.000
_cell.angle_alpha   90.00
_cell.angle_beta   90.00
_cell.angle_gamma   90.00
#
_symmetry.space_group_name_H-M   'P 1'
#
loop_
_entity.id
_entity.type
_entity.pdbx_description
1 polymer ?
#
loop_
_entity_poly.entity_id
_entity_poly.type
_entity_poly.pdbx_seq_one_letter_code
_entity_poly.pdbx_strand_id
1 'polypeptide(L)'
;MKFQTLCSVVTAVASVALFNLCDVTKPAIAATLAGLTDDNTLLVFDSANPGATNSVKVTGIDGYLLGIDFRPANGLIYGLSNTNNLYTIDPLSGAATFISTLSVAFNGGVNSGVDFNPAADRLRVVGTNGQNFRINVDTGVVAEDLPLNPGTPAITAAAYTNADNDPTTGTTLYNIDPTLGQLFIQNPPNNGTQVLVGSLNIPNLETASGFDIVTTNGVNTAFAALTVRNITSLFSIDLGTGSATKLGTIGNGKTELIGLTAAPAAAVPEPTTMAGLALAGAGLTAARRKRKNPAA
;
A
#
# COMPACT_ATOMS: atom_id res chain seq x y z
N MET A 1 79.68 -3.49 -5.37
CA MET A 1 78.89 -2.23 -5.47
C MET A 1 77.70 -2.48 -6.39
N LYS A 2 76.48 -2.24 -5.86
CA LYS A 2 75.21 -1.91 -6.55
C LYS A 2 74.49 -3.06 -7.31
N PHE A 3 73.42 -3.62 -6.70
CA PHE A 3 71.97 -3.28 -6.85
C PHE A 3 71.39 -3.77 -8.21
N GLN A 4 70.77 -4.95 -8.25
CA GLN A 4 69.32 -5.22 -8.15
C GLN A 4 68.49 -4.82 -9.40
N THR A 5 67.97 -5.86 -10.08
CA THR A 5 66.61 -6.07 -10.62
C THR A 5 65.90 -4.93 -11.36
N LEU A 6 65.49 -5.18 -12.62
CA LEU A 6 64.05 -5.22 -12.97
C LEU A 6 63.79 -5.89 -14.32
N CYS A 7 62.90 -6.87 -14.27
CA CYS A 7 62.21 -7.52 -15.38
C CYS A 7 61.01 -6.63 -15.76
N SER A 8 60.79 -6.37 -17.06
CA SER A 8 59.50 -5.86 -17.54
C SER A 8 59.21 -6.45 -18.91
N VAL A 9 58.35 -7.47 -18.90
CA VAL A 9 57.70 -8.06 -20.08
C VAL A 9 56.45 -7.23 -20.42
N VAL A 10 56.11 -7.32 -21.70
CA VAL A 10 55.18 -6.55 -22.54
C VAL A 10 53.69 -6.74 -22.18
N THR A 11 52.88 -5.79 -22.67
CA THR A 11 51.47 -5.88 -23.15
C THR A 11 50.31 -5.73 -22.15
N ALA A 12 49.42 -4.74 -22.36
CA ALA A 12 48.11 -4.95 -23.01
C ALA A 12 47.20 -3.69 -22.97
N VAL A 13 46.64 -3.40 -24.15
CA VAL A 13 45.42 -2.66 -24.54
C VAL A 13 44.59 -1.99 -23.43
N ALA A 14 44.47 -0.67 -23.52
CA ALA A 14 43.46 0.11 -22.81
C ALA A 14 42.05 -0.26 -23.32
N SER A 15 41.33 -1.07 -22.55
CA SER A 15 39.91 -1.36 -22.76
C SER A 15 39.11 -0.42 -21.86
N VAL A 16 38.55 0.65 -22.43
CA VAL A 16 37.60 1.51 -21.73
C VAL A 16 36.30 0.72 -21.60
N ALA A 17 36.05 0.15 -20.42
CA ALA A 17 34.74 -0.38 -20.10
C ALA A 17 33.82 0.80 -19.74
N LEU A 18 33.15 1.37 -20.76
CA LEU A 18 31.88 2.05 -20.50
C LEU A 18 30.88 0.98 -20.08
N PHE A 19 30.70 0.78 -18.77
CA PHE A 19 29.47 0.19 -18.29
C PHE A 19 28.35 1.19 -18.59
N ASN A 20 27.61 0.94 -19.67
CA ASN A 20 26.27 1.48 -19.81
C ASN A 20 25.50 1.05 -18.55
N LEU A 21 25.26 1.98 -17.62
CA LEU A 21 24.10 1.90 -16.74
C LEU A 21 22.89 1.99 -17.67
N CYS A 22 22.48 0.86 -18.23
CA CYS A 22 21.07 0.65 -18.45
C CYS A 22 20.47 0.55 -17.05
N ASP A 23 20.10 1.70 -16.50
CA ASP A 23 18.97 1.74 -15.59
C ASP A 23 17.82 1.12 -16.37
N VAL A 24 17.59 -0.18 -16.15
CA VAL A 24 16.29 -0.76 -16.45
C VAL A 24 15.38 -0.05 -15.47
N THR A 25 14.85 1.10 -15.89
CA THR A 25 13.72 1.73 -15.24
C THR A 25 12.61 0.70 -15.33
N LYS A 26 12.51 -0.13 -14.29
CA LYS A 26 11.35 -0.98 -14.08
C LYS A 26 10.16 -0.05 -14.20
N PRO A 27 9.21 -0.27 -15.13
CA PRO A 27 8.07 0.61 -15.27
C PRO A 27 7.38 0.64 -13.92
N ALA A 28 7.46 1.78 -13.23
CA ALA A 28 6.66 2.04 -12.04
C ALA A 28 5.22 2.12 -12.53
N ILE A 29 4.47 1.05 -12.31
CA ILE A 29 3.06 1.02 -12.64
C ILE A 29 2.39 1.99 -11.66
N ALA A 30 1.70 2.99 -12.20
CA ALA A 30 0.86 3.89 -11.41
C ALA A 30 -0.18 3.05 -10.65
N ALA A 31 -0.35 3.36 -9.37
CA ALA A 31 -1.29 2.68 -8.48
C ALA A 31 -2.20 3.72 -7.85
N THR A 32 -3.49 3.40 -7.73
CA THR A 32 -4.40 4.17 -6.88
C THR A 32 -4.16 3.75 -5.43
N LEU A 33 -3.89 4.73 -4.57
CA LEU A 33 -3.59 4.53 -3.16
C LEU A 33 -4.60 5.30 -2.31
N ALA A 34 -4.86 4.80 -1.10
CA ALA A 34 -5.58 5.49 -0.04
C ALA A 34 -4.67 5.63 1.18
N GLY A 35 -4.44 6.86 1.62
CA GLY A 35 -3.77 7.17 2.88
C GLY A 35 -4.78 7.43 4.00
N LEU A 36 -4.55 6.89 5.19
CA LEU A 36 -5.36 7.16 6.39
C LEU A 36 -4.73 8.28 7.20
N THR A 37 -5.52 9.30 7.54
CA THR A 37 -5.15 10.34 8.51
C THR A 37 -5.51 9.95 9.95
N ASP A 38 -4.89 10.60 10.92
CA ASP A 38 -5.18 10.44 12.36
C ASP A 38 -6.61 10.88 12.75
N ASP A 39 -7.25 11.71 11.92
CA ASP A 39 -8.61 12.17 12.13
C ASP A 39 -9.67 11.28 11.46
N ASN A 40 -9.34 10.07 10.99
CA ASN A 40 -10.25 9.17 10.25
C ASN A 40 -10.70 9.70 8.88
N THR A 41 -9.78 10.28 8.12
CA THR A 41 -10.02 10.70 6.73
C THR A 41 -9.17 9.84 5.80
N LEU A 42 -9.75 9.43 4.67
CA LEU A 42 -8.98 8.83 3.58
C LEU A 42 -8.60 9.90 2.58
N LEU A 43 -7.32 9.94 2.21
CA LEU A 43 -6.81 10.66 1.06
C LEU A 43 -6.55 9.66 -0.07
N VAL A 44 -7.38 9.68 -1.11
CA VAL A 44 -7.25 8.81 -2.28
C VAL A 44 -6.52 9.57 -3.38
N PHE A 45 -5.46 8.98 -3.94
CA PHE A 45 -4.62 9.62 -4.97
C PHE A 45 -3.94 8.58 -5.87
N ASP A 46 -3.45 9.05 -7.02
CA ASP A 46 -2.62 8.26 -7.93
C ASP A 46 -1.14 8.41 -7.56
N SER A 47 -0.39 7.30 -7.49
CA SER A 47 1.02 7.30 -7.13
C SER A 47 1.92 8.08 -8.11
N ALA A 48 1.48 8.29 -9.36
CA ALA A 48 2.15 9.14 -10.34
C ALA A 48 1.82 10.64 -10.17
N ASN A 49 0.78 10.98 -9.41
CA ASN A 49 0.40 12.36 -9.10
C ASN A 49 -0.12 12.51 -7.66
N PRO A 50 0.73 12.29 -6.64
CA PRO A 50 0.30 12.27 -5.24
C PRO A 50 -0.21 13.63 -4.72
N GLY A 51 0.05 14.73 -5.43
CA GLY A 51 -0.45 16.06 -5.09
C GLY A 51 -1.96 16.23 -5.34
N ALA A 52 -2.54 15.42 -6.22
CA ALA A 52 -3.97 15.45 -6.53
C ALA A 52 -4.71 14.41 -5.67
N THR A 53 -5.30 14.86 -4.57
CA THR A 53 -5.99 14.00 -3.60
C THR A 53 -7.50 14.25 -3.61
N ASN A 54 -8.27 13.18 -3.47
CA ASN A 54 -9.67 13.22 -3.07
C ASN A 54 -9.75 12.85 -1.59
N SER A 55 -10.41 13.69 -0.80
CA SER A 55 -10.54 13.49 0.64
C SER A 55 -11.96 13.01 0.97
N VAL A 56 -12.06 11.95 1.78
CA VAL A 56 -13.33 11.43 2.26
C VAL A 56 -13.24 11.08 3.74
N LYS A 57 -14.20 11.57 4.53
CA LYS A 57 -14.27 11.29 5.96
C LYS A 57 -14.83 9.90 6.19
N VAL A 58 -14.17 9.07 7.00
CA VAL A 58 -14.73 7.79 7.43
C VAL A 58 -15.85 8.03 8.44
N THR A 59 -16.98 7.36 8.24
CA THR A 59 -18.17 7.46 9.08
C THR A 59 -18.67 6.07 9.47
N GLY A 60 -19.47 5.95 10.54
CA GLY A 60 -20.00 4.65 10.99
C GLY A 60 -19.03 3.80 11.83
N ILE A 61 -17.91 4.39 12.27
CA ILE A 61 -16.96 3.76 13.19
C ILE A 61 -17.15 4.24 14.63
N ASP A 62 -16.77 3.41 15.59
CA ASP A 62 -16.65 3.79 17.00
C ASP A 62 -15.18 4.08 17.33
N GLY A 63 -14.88 5.31 17.73
CA GLY A 63 -13.52 5.78 18.01
C GLY A 63 -12.75 6.24 16.77
N TYR A 64 -11.48 5.85 16.68
CA TYR A 64 -10.60 6.18 15.56
C TYR A 64 -9.84 4.96 15.04
N LEU A 65 -9.43 5.00 13.79
CA LEU A 65 -8.71 3.94 13.11
C LEU A 65 -7.23 3.96 13.49
N LEU A 66 -6.68 2.77 13.72
CA LEU A 66 -5.26 2.52 14.00
C LEU A 66 -4.46 2.17 12.74
N GLY A 67 -5.17 1.81 11.67
CA GLY A 67 -4.61 1.44 10.37
C GLY A 67 -5.68 0.86 9.46
N ILE A 68 -5.35 0.77 8.17
CA ILE A 68 -6.19 0.22 7.12
C ILE A 68 -5.36 -0.65 6.19
N ASP A 69 -5.99 -1.63 5.56
CA ASP A 69 -5.40 -2.33 4.42
C ASP A 69 -6.46 -2.94 3.49
N PHE A 70 -6.09 -3.11 2.22
CA PHE A 70 -6.88 -3.74 1.18
C PHE A 70 -6.72 -5.27 1.24
N ARG A 71 -7.84 -5.98 1.35
CA ARG A 71 -7.85 -7.46 1.33
C ARG A 71 -7.93 -7.95 -0.12
N PRO A 72 -6.89 -8.58 -0.70
CA PRO A 72 -6.94 -9.02 -2.10
C PRO A 72 -8.11 -9.97 -2.39
N ALA A 73 -8.41 -10.87 -1.44
CA ALA A 73 -9.40 -11.92 -1.59
C ALA A 73 -10.83 -11.42 -1.90
N ASN A 74 -11.19 -10.20 -1.50
CA ASN A 74 -12.52 -9.63 -1.78
C ASN A 74 -12.50 -8.19 -2.31
N GLY A 75 -11.34 -7.56 -2.39
CA GLY A 75 -11.18 -6.22 -2.95
C GLY A 75 -11.69 -5.09 -2.06
N LEU A 76 -11.85 -5.32 -0.75
CA LEU A 76 -12.34 -4.33 0.20
C LEU A 76 -11.20 -3.78 1.07
N ILE A 77 -11.30 -2.50 1.44
CA ILE A 77 -10.43 -1.90 2.47
C ILE A 77 -11.02 -2.26 3.83
N TYR A 78 -10.19 -2.82 4.71
CA TYR A 78 -10.49 -3.03 6.12
C TYR A 78 -9.79 -1.99 6.97
N GLY A 79 -10.38 -1.66 8.11
CA GLY A 79 -9.78 -0.83 9.14
C GLY A 79 -9.97 -1.42 10.53
N LEU A 80 -8.94 -1.29 11.37
CA LEU A 80 -9.00 -1.62 12.80
C LEU A 80 -9.18 -0.33 13.60
N SER A 81 -10.18 -0.27 14.47
CA SER A 81 -10.36 0.86 15.39
C SER A 81 -9.62 0.67 16.71
N ASN A 82 -9.41 1.77 17.44
CA ASN A 82 -8.90 1.78 18.81
C ASN A 82 -9.86 1.15 19.83
N THR A 83 -11.11 0.90 19.44
CA THR A 83 -12.11 0.12 20.18
C THR A 83 -12.04 -1.38 19.87
N ASN A 84 -11.02 -1.82 19.11
CA ASN A 84 -10.79 -3.20 18.67
C ASN A 84 -11.88 -3.75 17.75
N ASN A 85 -12.60 -2.87 17.07
CA ASN A 85 -13.59 -3.27 16.07
C ASN A 85 -12.97 -3.24 14.68
N LEU A 86 -13.29 -4.25 13.88
CA LEU A 86 -12.93 -4.34 12.48
C LEU A 86 -14.10 -3.86 11.62
N TYR A 87 -13.77 -3.05 10.61
CA TYR A 87 -14.72 -2.52 9.66
C TYR A 87 -14.22 -2.74 8.24
N THR A 88 -15.13 -2.89 7.28
CA THR A 88 -14.83 -2.57 5.88
C THR A 88 -15.16 -1.10 5.61
N ILE A 89 -14.40 -0.42 4.76
CA ILE A 89 -14.57 1.01 4.46
C ILE A 89 -14.67 1.19 2.94
N ASP A 90 -15.70 1.90 2.49
CA ASP A 90 -15.82 2.34 1.10
C ASP A 90 -14.93 3.58 0.87
N PRO A 91 -13.88 3.52 0.03
CA PRO A 91 -12.98 4.66 -0.21
C PRO A 91 -13.61 5.81 -1.01
N LEU A 92 -14.80 5.63 -1.59
CA LEU A 92 -15.52 6.70 -2.30
C LEU A 92 -16.45 7.48 -1.37
N SER A 93 -17.21 6.78 -0.52
CA SER A 93 -18.19 7.39 0.37
C SER A 93 -17.71 7.59 1.81
N GLY A 94 -16.67 6.86 2.22
CA GLY A 94 -16.19 6.80 3.61
C GLY A 94 -17.11 6.01 4.54
N ALA A 95 -18.15 5.36 4.03
CA ALA A 95 -19.05 4.57 4.86
C ALA A 95 -18.32 3.31 5.36
N ALA A 96 -18.22 3.16 6.68
CA ALA A 96 -17.70 1.95 7.32
C ALA A 96 -18.83 0.98 7.69
N THR A 97 -18.58 -0.31 7.54
CA THR A 97 -19.48 -1.39 7.95
C THR A 97 -18.77 -2.28 8.95
N PHE A 98 -19.35 -2.44 10.14
CA PHE A 98 -18.81 -3.30 11.19
C PHE A 98 -18.77 -4.77 10.73
N ILE A 99 -17.68 -5.47 11.07
CA ILE A 99 -17.48 -6.89 10.76
C ILE A 99 -17.42 -7.72 12.04
N SER A 100 -16.45 -7.43 12.91
CA SER A 100 -16.17 -8.20 14.12
C SER A 100 -15.40 -7.37 15.16
N THR A 101 -15.26 -7.91 16.37
CA THR A 101 -14.43 -7.32 17.43
C THR A 101 -13.28 -8.28 17.73
N LEU A 102 -12.08 -7.76 17.95
CA LEU A 102 -10.92 -8.59 18.28
C LEU A 102 -11.14 -9.37 19.58
N SER A 103 -10.81 -10.66 19.57
CA SER A 103 -10.86 -11.51 20.77
C SER A 103 -9.77 -11.18 21.80
N VAL A 104 -8.73 -10.47 21.37
CA VAL A 104 -7.64 -9.94 22.20
C VAL A 104 -7.45 -8.48 21.84
N ALA A 105 -7.43 -7.60 22.84
CA ALA A 105 -7.26 -6.17 22.61
C ALA A 105 -5.86 -5.84 22.09
N PHE A 106 -5.79 -5.05 21.03
CA PHE A 106 -4.57 -4.45 20.54
C PHE A 106 -4.26 -3.16 21.30
N ASN A 107 -3.06 -3.07 21.86
CA ASN A 107 -2.60 -1.94 22.67
C ASN A 107 -1.25 -1.41 22.13
N GLY A 108 -0.99 -1.61 20.83
CA GLY A 108 0.29 -1.35 20.18
C GLY A 108 0.64 0.11 19.91
N GLY A 109 -0.23 1.03 20.33
CA GLY A 109 -0.16 2.46 20.05
C GLY A 109 -1.03 2.88 18.87
N VAL A 110 -0.98 4.17 18.55
CA VAL A 110 -1.77 4.81 17.48
C VAL A 110 -1.14 4.67 16.09
N ASN A 111 0.17 4.44 16.04
CA ASN A 111 0.89 4.10 14.82
C ASN A 111 1.13 2.60 14.82
N SER A 112 0.64 1.91 13.80
CA SER A 112 0.71 0.44 13.71
C SER A 112 0.88 0.00 12.26
N GLY A 113 1.64 -1.08 12.05
CA GLY A 113 1.68 -1.74 10.76
C GLY A 113 0.46 -2.65 10.61
N VAL A 114 -0.35 -2.43 9.58
CA VAL A 114 -1.58 -3.17 9.30
C VAL A 114 -1.54 -3.63 7.86
N ASP A 115 -1.56 -4.94 7.61
CA ASP A 115 -1.49 -5.48 6.24
C ASP A 115 -1.98 -6.92 6.15
N PHE A 116 -2.68 -7.28 5.08
CA PHE A 116 -3.13 -8.63 4.79
C PHE A 116 -2.00 -9.47 4.24
N ASN A 117 -1.78 -10.63 4.85
CA ASN A 117 -1.07 -11.69 4.16
C ASN A 117 -2.05 -12.36 3.17
N PRO A 118 -1.86 -12.22 1.84
CA PRO A 118 -2.76 -12.79 0.84
C PRO A 118 -2.76 -14.33 0.85
N ALA A 119 -1.62 -14.97 1.11
CA ALA A 119 -1.51 -16.42 1.13
C ALA A 119 -2.24 -17.06 2.32
N ALA A 120 -2.17 -16.43 3.50
CA ALA A 120 -2.85 -16.89 4.71
C ALA A 120 -4.28 -16.34 4.84
N ASP A 121 -4.61 -15.30 4.08
CA ASP A 121 -5.83 -14.49 4.22
C ASP A 121 -6.05 -14.05 5.67
N ARG A 122 -5.01 -13.45 6.27
CA ARG A 122 -5.02 -12.95 7.65
C ARG A 122 -4.45 -11.55 7.71
N LEU A 123 -5.10 -10.69 8.49
CA LEU A 123 -4.61 -9.35 8.77
C LEU A 123 -3.49 -9.44 9.82
N ARG A 124 -2.29 -8.99 9.45
CA ARG A 124 -1.19 -8.75 10.38
C ARG A 124 -1.37 -7.37 10.99
N VAL A 125 -1.23 -7.28 12.31
CA VAL A 125 -1.18 -5.99 13.01
C VAL A 125 0.02 -6.01 13.94
N VAL A 126 0.93 -5.04 13.77
CA VAL A 126 2.13 -4.89 14.58
C VAL A 126 2.18 -3.51 15.23
N GLY A 127 2.63 -3.45 16.48
CA GLY A 127 2.67 -2.22 17.26
C GLY A 127 4.08 -1.83 17.71
N THR A 128 4.22 -0.56 18.07
CA THR A 128 5.46 0.01 18.63
C THR A 128 5.87 -0.60 19.97
N ASN A 129 4.94 -1.24 20.68
CA ASN A 129 5.20 -2.00 21.91
C ASN A 129 5.68 -3.44 21.65
N GLY A 130 5.87 -3.84 20.39
CA GLY A 130 6.27 -5.19 20.00
C GLY A 130 5.12 -6.19 19.85
N GLN A 131 3.86 -5.79 20.05
CA GLN A 131 2.72 -6.68 19.74
C GLN A 131 2.71 -7.07 18.27
N ASN A 132 2.35 -8.32 18.02
CA ASN A 132 2.46 -8.96 16.72
C ASN A 132 1.27 -9.91 16.53
N PHE A 133 0.19 -9.42 15.94
CA PHE A 133 -1.08 -10.13 15.83
C PHE A 133 -1.28 -10.70 14.42
N ARG A 134 -1.84 -11.90 14.35
CA ARG A 134 -2.51 -12.41 13.14
C ARG A 134 -3.99 -12.55 13.43
N ILE A 135 -4.80 -11.92 12.59
CA ILE A 135 -6.23 -11.74 12.86
C ILE A 135 -7.03 -12.39 11.73
N ASN A 136 -8.01 -13.21 12.10
CA ASN A 136 -9.08 -13.58 11.18
C ASN A 136 -10.16 -12.49 11.25
N VAL A 137 -10.25 -11.67 10.21
CA VAL A 137 -11.14 -10.48 10.23
C VAL A 137 -12.63 -10.83 10.26
N ASP A 138 -13.01 -11.98 9.71
CA ASP A 138 -14.41 -12.40 9.62
C ASP A 138 -14.96 -12.83 10.99
N THR A 139 -14.09 -13.26 11.91
CA THR A 139 -14.46 -13.75 13.25
C THR A 139 -13.92 -12.91 14.40
N GLY A 140 -12.94 -12.04 14.14
CA GLY A 140 -12.23 -11.27 15.17
C GLY A 140 -11.24 -12.09 16.00
N VAL A 141 -11.07 -13.39 15.72
CA VAL A 141 -10.12 -14.23 16.47
C VAL A 141 -8.69 -13.79 16.19
N VAL A 142 -7.97 -13.50 17.28
CA VAL A 142 -6.56 -13.09 17.27
C VAL A 142 -5.67 -14.26 17.68
N ALA A 143 -4.67 -14.55 16.85
CA ALA A 143 -3.47 -15.26 17.26
C ALA A 143 -2.38 -14.23 17.61
N GLU A 144 -2.05 -14.14 18.91
CA GLU A 144 -0.92 -13.33 19.38
C GLU A 144 0.37 -14.11 19.18
N ASP A 145 1.16 -13.70 18.19
CA ASP A 145 2.45 -14.30 17.87
C ASP A 145 3.54 -13.80 18.84
N LEU A 146 4.77 -14.34 18.74
CA LEU A 146 5.87 -13.86 19.57
C LEU A 146 6.15 -12.38 19.32
N PRO A 147 6.54 -11.62 20.37
CA PRO A 147 6.84 -10.20 20.25
C PRO A 147 7.93 -9.91 19.23
N LEU A 148 7.86 -8.72 18.63
CA LEU A 148 8.89 -8.25 17.70
C LEU A 148 10.27 -8.22 18.38
N ASN A 149 11.31 -8.65 17.67
CA ASN A 149 12.68 -8.78 18.20
C ASN A 149 13.72 -8.64 17.06
N PRO A 150 15.00 -8.35 17.34
CA PRO A 150 15.63 -8.15 18.66
C PRO A 150 15.16 -6.87 19.37
N GLY A 151 15.18 -6.87 20.70
CA GLY A 151 14.73 -5.73 21.50
C GLY A 151 13.24 -5.47 21.37
N THR A 152 12.87 -4.20 21.18
CA THR A 152 11.49 -3.77 20.92
C THR A 152 11.52 -2.75 19.77
N PRO A 153 11.57 -3.21 18.51
CA PRO A 153 11.61 -2.32 17.36
C PRO A 153 10.33 -1.48 17.31
N ALA A 154 10.44 -0.21 16.92
CA ALA A 154 9.34 0.74 16.90
C ALA A 154 8.64 0.69 15.53
N ILE A 155 8.14 -0.49 15.15
CA ILE A 155 7.48 -0.68 13.84
C ILE A 155 6.15 0.08 13.82
N THR A 156 5.97 0.89 12.78
CA THR A 156 4.74 1.69 12.57
C THR A 156 4.10 1.44 11.22
N ALA A 157 4.74 0.71 10.31
CA ALA A 157 4.18 0.34 9.02
C ALA A 157 4.70 -1.03 8.57
N ALA A 158 3.85 -1.82 7.92
CA ALA A 158 4.12 -3.18 7.51
C ALA A 158 3.44 -3.44 6.16
N ALA A 159 4.02 -4.28 5.30
CA ALA A 159 3.42 -4.69 4.04
C ALA A 159 3.92 -6.06 3.57
N TYR A 160 3.02 -6.89 3.02
CA TYR A 160 3.36 -8.15 2.37
C TYR A 160 3.56 -7.97 0.86
N THR A 161 4.57 -8.65 0.31
CA THR A 161 4.68 -8.81 -1.14
C THR A 161 3.60 -9.74 -1.69
N ASN A 162 3.37 -9.65 -3.00
CA ASN A 162 2.50 -10.55 -3.77
C ASN A 162 1.05 -10.48 -3.30
N ALA A 163 0.54 -9.26 -3.15
CA ALA A 163 -0.87 -8.93 -2.92
C ALA A 163 -1.74 -9.37 -4.10
N ASP A 164 -1.90 -10.69 -4.26
CA ASP A 164 -2.73 -11.36 -5.25
C ASP A 164 -3.67 -12.36 -4.57
N ASN A 165 -4.48 -13.06 -5.38
CA ASN A 165 -5.51 -13.99 -4.89
C ASN A 165 -5.09 -15.46 -4.98
N ASP A 166 -3.82 -15.74 -5.30
CA ASP A 166 -3.30 -17.10 -5.36
C ASP A 166 -2.64 -17.46 -4.02
N PRO A 167 -3.26 -18.32 -3.20
CA PRO A 167 -2.72 -18.68 -1.90
C PRO A 167 -1.40 -19.47 -1.97
N THR A 168 -1.00 -19.90 -3.18
CA THR A 168 0.27 -20.59 -3.41
C THR A 168 1.43 -19.64 -3.70
N THR A 169 1.15 -18.36 -3.99
CA THR A 169 2.19 -17.34 -4.14
C THR A 169 2.77 -17.02 -2.77
N GLY A 170 4.06 -17.35 -2.57
CA GLY A 170 4.74 -17.05 -1.31
C GLY A 170 4.83 -15.55 -1.04
N THR A 171 4.74 -15.15 0.23
CA THR A 171 4.77 -13.74 0.65
C THR A 171 5.97 -13.44 1.53
N THR A 172 6.51 -12.22 1.46
CA THR A 172 7.52 -11.69 2.39
C THR A 172 6.94 -10.50 3.12
N LEU A 173 7.01 -10.50 4.46
CA LEU A 173 6.61 -9.35 5.30
C LEU A 173 7.77 -8.37 5.42
N TYR A 174 7.52 -7.12 5.03
CA TYR A 174 8.42 -6.00 5.23
C TYR A 174 7.86 -5.04 6.27
N ASN A 175 8.73 -4.45 7.08
CA ASN A 175 8.38 -3.50 8.12
C ASN A 175 9.27 -2.25 8.04
N ILE A 176 8.70 -1.10 8.38
CA ILE A 176 9.43 0.15 8.53
C ILE A 176 9.49 0.52 10.02
N ASP A 177 10.71 0.75 10.50
CA ASP A 177 10.96 1.46 11.76
C ASP A 177 11.34 2.91 11.42
N PRO A 178 10.44 3.88 11.57
CA PRO A 178 10.74 5.27 11.26
C PRO A 178 11.71 5.91 12.27
N THR A 179 11.80 5.39 13.48
CA THR A 179 12.72 5.90 14.52
C THR A 179 14.17 5.61 14.13
N LEU A 180 14.41 4.43 13.56
CA LEU A 180 15.72 4.05 13.02
C LEU A 180 15.92 4.48 11.56
N GLY A 181 14.83 4.80 10.85
CA GLY A 181 14.85 5.09 9.41
C GLY A 181 15.28 3.87 8.59
N GLN A 182 14.75 2.68 8.94
CA GLN A 182 15.21 1.40 8.39
C GLN A 182 14.04 0.54 7.88
N LEU A 183 14.33 -0.24 6.83
CA LEU A 183 13.48 -1.30 6.33
C LEU A 183 13.97 -2.65 6.86
N PHE A 184 13.03 -3.48 7.30
CA PHE A 184 13.27 -4.84 7.78
C PHE A 184 12.42 -5.84 7.01
N ILE A 185 12.89 -7.08 6.96
CA ILE A 185 12.07 -8.26 6.70
C ILE A 185 11.73 -8.89 8.06
N GLN A 186 10.46 -9.23 8.30
CA GLN A 186 10.08 -9.99 9.48
C GLN A 186 10.05 -11.49 9.15
N ASN A 187 11.09 -12.23 9.54
CA ASN A 187 11.24 -13.63 9.18
C ASN A 187 11.91 -14.46 10.30
N PRO A 188 11.23 -15.48 10.86
CA PRO A 188 9.84 -15.85 10.60
C PRO A 188 8.85 -14.80 11.13
N PRO A 189 7.72 -14.54 10.43
CA PRO A 189 6.76 -13.51 10.84
C PRO A 189 6.14 -13.79 12.22
N ASN A 190 5.86 -15.06 12.53
CA ASN A 190 5.25 -15.43 13.82
C ASN A 190 6.27 -15.46 14.97
N ASN A 191 7.56 -15.39 14.65
CA ASN A 191 8.61 -15.23 15.65
C ASN A 191 8.91 -13.76 15.92
N GLY A 192 8.35 -12.81 15.16
CA GLY A 192 8.58 -11.37 15.32
C GLY A 192 9.99 -10.89 14.92
N THR A 193 10.84 -11.78 14.41
CA THR A 193 12.26 -11.51 14.13
C THR A 193 12.44 -10.55 12.97
N GLN A 194 12.98 -9.37 13.24
CA GLN A 194 13.34 -8.34 12.28
C GLN A 194 14.76 -8.58 11.75
N VAL A 195 14.88 -8.71 10.43
CA VAL A 195 16.15 -8.82 9.71
C VAL A 195 16.34 -7.56 8.90
N LEU A 196 17.41 -6.80 9.19
CA LEU A 196 17.68 -5.53 8.52
C LEU A 196 17.88 -5.74 7.02
N VAL A 197 17.14 -4.98 6.21
CA VAL A 197 17.36 -4.86 4.76
C VAL A 197 18.32 -3.71 4.49
N GLY A 198 18.00 -2.53 5.02
CA GLY A 198 18.85 -1.36 4.89
C GLY A 198 18.20 -0.06 5.34
N SER A 199 18.92 1.03 5.14
CA SER A 199 18.51 2.39 5.50
C SER A 199 17.56 2.97 4.45
N LEU A 200 16.51 3.68 4.90
CA LEU A 200 15.64 4.48 4.04
C LEU A 200 16.39 5.68 3.43
N ASN A 201 17.53 6.08 4.01
CA ASN A 201 18.33 7.25 3.62
C ASN A 201 17.58 8.58 3.77
N ILE A 202 16.64 8.65 4.72
CA ILE A 202 15.85 9.84 5.03
C ILE A 202 16.16 10.28 6.47
N PRO A 203 16.77 11.46 6.66
CA PRO A 203 17.02 11.99 7.99
C PRO A 203 15.79 12.71 8.56
N ASN A 204 15.62 12.68 9.89
CA ASN A 204 14.52 13.35 10.62
C ASN A 204 13.14 12.85 10.19
N LEU A 205 13.01 11.53 10.10
CA LEU A 205 11.73 10.88 9.83
C LEU A 205 10.85 10.94 11.08
N GLU A 206 9.59 11.29 10.90
CA GLU A 206 8.59 11.29 11.97
C GLU A 206 7.93 9.90 12.07
N THR A 207 7.28 9.61 13.20
CA THR A 207 6.81 8.24 13.49
C THR A 207 5.53 7.86 12.77
N ALA A 208 4.71 8.83 12.33
CA ALA A 208 3.55 8.56 11.51
C ALA A 208 4.00 8.11 10.12
N SER A 209 3.60 6.91 9.72
CA SER A 209 3.91 6.37 8.41
C SER A 209 2.84 5.41 7.92
N GLY A 210 2.80 5.21 6.61
CA GLY A 210 2.05 4.14 5.96
C GLY A 210 2.95 3.43 4.95
N PHE A 211 2.73 2.14 4.72
CA PHE A 211 3.53 1.33 3.81
C PHE A 211 2.65 0.29 3.16
N ASP A 212 2.77 0.12 1.85
CA ASP A 212 2.05 -0.91 1.10
C ASP A 212 2.87 -1.38 -0.11
N ILE A 213 2.68 -2.64 -0.51
CA ILE A 213 3.32 -3.26 -1.66
C ILE A 213 2.25 -3.71 -2.66
N VAL A 214 2.07 -2.90 -3.70
CA VAL A 214 1.14 -3.19 -4.78
C VAL A 214 1.75 -4.24 -5.72
N THR A 215 0.97 -5.27 -6.05
CA THR A 215 1.37 -6.31 -6.99
C THR A 215 0.56 -6.19 -8.28
N THR A 216 1.24 -5.91 -9.39
CA THR A 216 0.61 -5.87 -10.72
C THR A 216 1.35 -6.81 -11.67
N ASN A 217 0.65 -7.79 -12.24
CA ASN A 217 1.24 -8.79 -13.14
C ASN A 217 2.47 -9.51 -12.53
N GLY A 218 2.37 -9.87 -11.23
CA GLY A 218 3.44 -10.52 -10.47
C GLY A 218 4.61 -9.60 -10.10
N VAL A 219 4.47 -8.30 -10.33
CA VAL A 219 5.52 -7.31 -10.06
C VAL A 219 5.16 -6.49 -8.83
N ASN A 220 5.96 -6.65 -7.77
CA ASN A 220 5.87 -5.86 -6.54
C ASN A 220 6.39 -4.44 -6.73
N THR A 221 5.63 -3.44 -6.28
CA THR A 221 6.02 -2.03 -6.21
C THR A 221 5.67 -1.50 -4.83
N ALA A 222 6.68 -1.11 -4.05
CA ALA A 222 6.52 -0.71 -2.67
C ALA A 222 6.42 0.81 -2.54
N PHE A 223 5.42 1.29 -1.81
CA PHE A 223 5.15 2.69 -1.57
C PHE A 223 5.11 2.97 -0.08
N ALA A 224 5.68 4.10 0.34
CA ALA A 224 5.57 4.56 1.72
C ALA A 224 5.10 6.03 1.75
N ALA A 225 4.15 6.30 2.64
CA ALA A 225 3.79 7.66 3.04
C ALA A 225 4.63 8.01 4.27
N LEU A 226 5.54 8.98 4.12
CA LEU A 226 6.52 9.33 5.13
C LEU A 226 6.53 10.85 5.35
N THR A 227 6.65 11.27 6.61
CA THR A 227 6.68 12.67 6.99
C THR A 227 8.09 13.10 7.40
N VAL A 228 8.59 14.16 6.75
CA VAL A 228 9.92 14.72 7.03
C VAL A 228 9.77 16.21 7.23
N ARG A 229 10.07 16.69 8.45
CA ARG A 229 9.95 18.11 8.82
C ARG A 229 8.54 18.66 8.54
N ASN A 230 7.51 17.91 8.97
CA ASN A 230 6.08 18.19 8.81
C ASN A 230 5.60 18.23 7.35
N ILE A 231 6.32 17.59 6.42
CA ILE A 231 5.90 17.46 5.02
C ILE A 231 5.73 15.97 4.67
N THR A 232 4.48 15.54 4.60
CA THR A 232 4.11 14.18 4.18
C THR A 232 4.29 14.02 2.68
N SER A 233 5.05 13.01 2.27
CA SER A 233 5.35 12.72 0.87
C SER A 233 5.22 11.24 0.58
N LEU A 234 4.93 10.90 -0.67
CA LEU A 234 4.97 9.53 -1.17
C LEU A 234 6.40 9.20 -1.60
N PHE A 235 6.86 8.03 -1.21
CA PHE A 235 8.15 7.46 -1.59
C PHE A 235 7.94 6.10 -2.23
N SER A 236 8.79 5.76 -3.19
CA SER A 236 9.02 4.36 -3.57
C SER A 236 10.11 3.78 -2.68
N ILE A 237 9.95 2.53 -2.27
CA ILE A 237 10.93 1.82 -1.44
C ILE A 237 11.57 0.70 -2.26
N ASP A 238 12.90 0.67 -2.32
CA ASP A 238 13.62 -0.47 -2.87
C ASP A 238 13.65 -1.61 -1.86
N LEU A 239 12.94 -2.71 -2.13
CA LEU A 239 12.80 -3.85 -1.22
C LEU A 239 14.09 -4.68 -1.05
N GLY A 240 15.12 -4.46 -1.87
CA GLY A 240 16.41 -5.15 -1.77
C GLY A 240 17.46 -4.39 -0.96
N THR A 241 17.38 -3.07 -0.96
CA THR A 241 18.37 -2.17 -0.33
C THR A 241 17.80 -1.32 0.80
N GLY A 242 16.48 -1.20 0.89
CA GLY A 242 15.77 -0.32 1.80
C GLY A 242 15.71 1.15 1.36
N SER A 243 16.41 1.55 0.29
CA SER A 243 16.49 2.97 -0.06
C SER A 243 15.14 3.55 -0.49
N ALA A 244 14.79 4.72 0.04
CA ALA A 244 13.58 5.42 -0.32
C ALA A 244 13.86 6.50 -1.39
N THR A 245 12.99 6.58 -2.41
CA THR A 245 13.03 7.64 -3.44
C THR A 245 11.73 8.41 -3.44
N LYS A 246 11.81 9.73 -3.19
CA LYS A 246 10.62 10.60 -3.15
C LYS A 246 9.96 10.68 -4.52
N LEU A 247 8.67 10.38 -4.57
CA LEU A 247 7.84 10.48 -5.77
C LEU A 247 7.10 11.82 -5.84
N GLY A 248 6.68 12.35 -4.69
CA GLY A 248 6.01 13.66 -4.62
C GLY A 248 5.41 13.95 -3.26
N THR A 249 4.98 15.19 -3.04
CA THR A 249 4.24 15.56 -1.82
C THR A 249 2.80 15.05 -1.93
N ILE A 250 2.24 14.48 -0.85
CA ILE A 250 0.86 14.02 -0.84
C ILE A 250 -0.06 15.21 -0.52
N GLY A 251 -0.98 15.53 -1.42
CA GLY A 251 -1.79 16.74 -1.32
C GLY A 251 -0.92 17.99 -1.16
N ASN A 252 -1.14 18.76 -0.09
CA ASN A 252 -0.31 19.91 0.27
C ASN A 252 0.84 19.58 1.25
N GLY A 253 0.98 18.32 1.65
CA GLY A 253 2.00 17.81 2.57
C GLY A 253 1.76 18.08 4.05
N LYS A 254 0.68 18.78 4.44
CA LYS A 254 0.42 19.19 5.82
C LYS A 254 -0.39 18.20 6.64
N THR A 255 -0.76 17.08 6.04
CA THR A 255 -1.58 16.05 6.68
C THR A 255 -0.72 14.82 6.88
N GLU A 256 -0.47 14.43 8.12
CA GLU A 256 0.20 13.18 8.45
C GLU A 256 -0.68 11.99 8.08
N LEU A 257 -0.04 10.90 7.65
CA LEU A 257 -0.70 9.65 7.35
C LEU A 257 -0.17 8.56 8.30
N ILE A 258 -1.10 7.83 8.90
CA ILE A 258 -0.85 6.72 9.83
C ILE A 258 -1.10 5.35 9.18
N GLY A 259 -1.42 5.35 7.88
CA GLY A 259 -1.65 4.14 7.09
C GLY A 259 -1.65 4.46 5.60
N LEU A 260 -1.33 3.46 4.78
CA LEU A 260 -1.34 3.54 3.32
C LEU A 260 -1.75 2.16 2.80
N THR A 261 -2.61 2.13 1.80
CA THR A 261 -3.04 0.88 1.15
C THR A 261 -3.35 1.15 -0.31
N ALA A 262 -3.29 0.11 -1.14
CA ALA A 262 -3.92 0.06 -2.43
C ALA A 262 -5.40 0.39 -2.27
N ALA A 263 -5.94 1.14 -3.22
CA ALA A 263 -7.37 1.36 -3.32
C ALA A 263 -7.84 0.78 -4.67
N PRO A 264 -9.04 0.18 -4.73
CA PRO A 264 -9.63 -0.17 -6.00
C PRO A 264 -9.68 1.11 -6.87
N ALA A 265 -9.17 1.01 -8.10
CA ALA A 265 -9.29 2.10 -9.06
C ALA A 265 -10.78 2.48 -9.15
N ALA A 266 -11.09 3.77 -9.01
CA ALA A 266 -12.47 4.23 -9.17
C ALA A 266 -13.00 3.67 -10.49
N ALA A 267 -14.10 2.91 -10.43
CA ALA A 267 -14.72 2.38 -11.63
C ALA A 267 -15.04 3.57 -12.54
N VAL A 268 -14.26 3.74 -13.61
CA VAL A 268 -14.62 4.66 -14.69
C VAL A 268 -15.95 4.13 -15.20
N PRO A 269 -17.06 4.89 -15.15
CA PRO A 269 -18.29 4.45 -15.76
C PRO A 269 -18.00 4.25 -17.24
N GLU A 270 -17.96 2.99 -17.69
CA GLU A 270 -17.77 2.68 -19.09
C GLU A 270 -18.82 3.49 -19.88
N PRO A 271 -18.42 4.27 -20.90
CA PRO A 271 -19.35 5.04 -21.72
C PRO A 271 -20.12 4.11 -22.64
N THR A 272 -20.94 3.23 -22.08
CA THR A 272 -21.89 2.38 -22.81
C THR A 272 -23.34 2.73 -22.49
N THR A 273 -23.60 3.53 -21.45
CA THR A 273 -24.98 3.96 -21.11
C THR A 273 -25.46 5.19 -21.89
N MET A 274 -24.58 5.95 -22.56
CA MET A 274 -25.00 7.08 -23.41
C MET A 274 -25.28 6.71 -24.89
N ALA A 275 -24.84 5.54 -25.36
CA ALA A 275 -25.18 5.07 -26.71
C ALA A 275 -26.61 4.48 -26.78
N GLY A 276 -27.15 3.99 -25.66
CA GLY A 276 -28.50 3.41 -25.59
C GLY A 276 -29.64 4.44 -25.69
N LEU A 277 -29.39 5.72 -25.37
CA LEU A 277 -30.41 6.77 -25.45
C LEU A 277 -30.48 7.47 -26.82
N ALA A 278 -29.49 7.29 -27.70
CA ALA A 278 -29.50 7.87 -29.05
C ALA A 278 -30.19 6.99 -30.10
N LEU A 279 -30.34 5.67 -29.86
CA LEU A 279 -31.04 4.75 -30.78
C LEU A 279 -32.54 4.56 -30.47
N ALA A 280 -33.02 4.98 -29.31
CA ALA A 280 -34.45 4.90 -28.97
C ALA A 280 -35.29 6.05 -29.59
N GLY A 281 -34.65 7.11 -30.11
CA GLY A 281 -35.32 8.27 -30.71
C GLY A 281 -35.58 8.19 -32.23
N ALA A 282 -34.97 7.25 -32.95
CA ALA A 282 -35.04 7.17 -34.42
C ALA A 282 -35.99 6.08 -34.95
N GLY A 283 -36.60 5.27 -34.09
CA GLY A 283 -37.45 4.12 -34.48
C GLY A 283 -38.96 4.40 -34.56
N LEU A 284 -39.43 5.62 -34.23
CA LEU A 284 -40.86 5.91 -34.06
C LEU A 284 -41.46 6.84 -35.14
N THR A 285 -41.02 6.79 -36.40
CA THR A 285 -41.64 7.59 -37.49
C THR A 285 -41.68 6.90 -38.85
N ALA A 286 -42.07 5.62 -38.96
CA ALA A 286 -42.44 5.07 -40.28
C ALA A 286 -43.33 3.82 -40.24
N ALA A 287 -44.46 3.86 -39.52
CA ALA A 287 -45.50 2.83 -39.66
C ALA A 287 -46.90 3.42 -39.59
N ARG A 288 -47.24 4.32 -40.53
CA ARG A 288 -48.64 4.72 -40.77
C ARG A 288 -49.22 3.97 -41.97
N ARG A 289 -49.97 2.92 -41.62
CA ARG A 289 -50.84 2.07 -42.43
C ARG A 289 -51.68 2.82 -43.48
N LYS A 290 -51.70 2.27 -44.70
CA LYS A 290 -52.80 2.37 -45.67
C LYS A 290 -54.15 2.03 -45.01
N ARG A 291 -55.18 2.86 -45.18
CA ARG A 291 -56.59 2.43 -45.24
C ARG A 291 -57.38 3.28 -46.24
N LYS A 292 -58.21 2.57 -47.00
CA LYS A 292 -58.97 2.96 -48.20
C LYS A 292 -60.13 3.94 -47.90
N ASN A 293 -60.44 4.79 -48.86
CA ASN A 293 -61.71 5.54 -48.97
C ASN A 293 -62.91 4.59 -49.14
N PRO A 294 -64.11 4.99 -48.69
CA PRO A 294 -65.35 4.72 -49.38
C PRO A 294 -65.87 5.98 -50.09
N ALA A 295 -66.41 5.78 -51.29
CA ALA A 295 -67.26 6.71 -52.01
C ALA A 295 -68.72 6.28 -51.84
N ALA A 296 -69.61 7.29 -51.78
CA ALA A 296 -71.08 7.23 -51.75
C ALA A 296 -71.72 6.61 -50.50
#